data_AF-B2W7P2-F1
#
_entry.id   AF-B2W7P2-F1
#
_cell.length_a   1.000
_cell.length_b   1.000
_cell.length_c   1.000
_cell.angle_alpha   90.00
_cell.angle_beta   90.00
_cell.angle_gamma   90.00
#
_symmetry.space_group_name_H-M   'P 1'
#
loop_
_entity.id
_entity.type
_entity.pdbx_description
1 polymer ?
#
loop_
_entity_poly.entity_id
_entity_poly.type
_entity_poly.pdbx_seq_one_letter_code
_entity_poly.pdbx_strand_id
1 'polypeptide(L)'
;MFVATCVPVWGGSTPYVAWGMWWIDVGVSVACCLYLPFQMMTKHQNQHETMTAVWLLPIVSCIVAAASGGVVASVLPDPNHALITIVTSYVLWGMGIPLALVVLTIYFHRLAIHKLPPQEVIVSVFLPLGPLGQGGYAAMQLGTQALKIFPQTKTLHPVAGEVLYVLGLVTAMVLWGFGLVWLFFAVASISQRKFPFNMGW
;
A
#
# COMPACT_ATOMS: atom_id res chain seq x y z
N MET A 1 12.31 3.02 8.30
CA MET A 1 13.18 3.44 9.41
C MET A 1 14.65 3.37 9.05
N PHE A 2 15.18 2.23 8.58
CA PHE A 2 16.59 2.09 8.18
C PHE A 2 17.08 3.20 7.22
N VAL A 3 16.31 3.52 6.19
CA VAL A 3 16.64 4.61 5.24
C VAL A 3 16.73 5.98 5.90
N ALA A 4 15.86 6.28 6.88
CA ALA A 4 15.81 7.59 7.53
C ALA A 4 16.90 7.78 8.60
N THR A 5 17.36 6.69 9.23
CA THR A 5 18.30 6.75 10.36
C THR A 5 19.70 6.29 10.01
N CYS A 6 19.85 5.16 9.32
CA CYS A 6 21.15 4.55 9.09
C CYS A 6 21.89 5.18 7.90
N VAL A 7 21.16 5.58 6.85
CA VAL A 7 21.77 6.22 5.67
C VAL A 7 22.47 7.55 6.01
N PRO A 8 21.85 8.51 6.72
CA PRO A 8 22.53 9.76 7.05
C PRO A 8 23.68 9.59 8.05
N VAL A 9 23.61 8.57 8.93
CA VAL A 9 24.62 8.37 9.99
C VAL A 9 25.83 7.56 9.51
N TRP A 10 25.61 6.52 8.69
CA TRP A 10 26.69 5.63 8.25
C TRP A 10 27.30 6.05 6.90
N GLY A 11 26.55 6.76 6.05
CA GLY A 11 27.03 7.21 4.75
C GLY A 11 27.52 6.07 3.84
N GLY A 12 28.23 6.41 2.77
CA GLY A 12 28.88 5.44 1.88
C GLY A 12 27.90 4.48 1.17
N SER A 13 28.12 3.17 1.35
CA SER A 13 27.37 2.12 0.63
C SER A 13 25.99 1.79 1.22
N THR A 14 25.58 2.43 2.30
CA THR A 14 24.30 2.14 2.97
C THR A 14 23.03 2.34 2.13
N PRO A 15 22.94 3.28 1.17
CA PRO A 15 21.80 3.36 0.26
C PRO A 15 21.65 2.11 -0.61
N TYR A 16 22.76 1.51 -1.04
CA TYR A 16 22.75 0.30 -1.86
C TYR A 16 22.33 -0.94 -1.06
N VAL A 17 22.67 -1.01 0.23
CA VAL A 17 22.15 -2.05 1.13
C VAL A 17 20.64 -1.92 1.29
N ALA A 18 20.14 -0.71 1.53
CA ALA A 18 18.71 -0.45 1.60
C ALA A 18 17.99 -0.82 0.30
N TRP A 19 18.61 -0.53 -0.85
CA TRP A 19 18.10 -0.90 -2.17
C TRP A 19 18.07 -2.42 -2.39
N GLY A 20 19.11 -3.15 -1.97
CA GLY A 20 19.14 -4.61 -2.01
C GLY A 20 18.06 -5.26 -1.14
N MET A 21 17.88 -4.76 0.09
CA MET A 21 16.80 -5.21 0.97
C MET A 21 15.42 -4.93 0.37
N TRP A 22 15.26 -3.78 -0.29
CA TRP A 22 14.02 -3.42 -0.97
C TRP A 22 13.70 -4.38 -2.12
N TRP A 23 14.68 -4.80 -2.93
CA TRP A 23 14.43 -5.80 -3.98
C TRP A 23 13.95 -7.15 -3.44
N ILE A 24 14.47 -7.57 -2.27
CA ILE A 24 13.99 -8.78 -1.59
C ILE A 24 12.53 -8.58 -1.14
N ASP A 25 12.21 -7.43 -0.55
CA ASP A 25 10.84 -7.05 -0.16
C ASP A 25 9.89 -7.05 -1.36
N VAL A 26 10.31 -6.52 -2.51
CA VAL A 26 9.56 -6.56 -3.77
C VAL A 26 9.26 -7.99 -4.19
N GLY A 27 10.27 -8.86 -4.22
CA GLY A 27 10.12 -10.26 -4.62
C GLY A 27 9.14 -11.02 -3.72
N VAL A 28 9.29 -10.87 -2.40
CA VAL A 28 8.40 -11.50 -1.41
C VAL A 28 6.99 -10.92 -1.50
N SER A 29 6.85 -9.60 -1.64
CA SER A 29 5.55 -8.93 -1.73
C SER A 29 4.77 -9.35 -2.96
N VAL A 30 5.42 -9.42 -4.13
CA VAL A 30 4.79 -9.90 -5.36
C VAL A 30 4.41 -11.38 -5.24
N ALA A 31 5.30 -12.20 -4.68
CA ALA A 31 5.01 -13.61 -4.44
C ALA A 31 3.77 -13.76 -3.53
N CYS A 32 3.69 -13.06 -2.41
CA CYS A 32 2.53 -13.09 -1.51
C CYS A 32 1.25 -12.59 -2.19
N CYS A 33 1.32 -11.46 -2.90
CA CYS A 33 0.17 -10.83 -3.54
C CYS A 33 -0.41 -11.66 -4.69
N LEU A 34 0.41 -12.46 -5.38
CA LEU A 34 -0.07 -13.35 -6.46
C LEU A 34 -0.40 -14.76 -5.94
N TYR A 35 0.48 -15.34 -5.14
CA TYR A 35 0.36 -16.74 -4.69
C TYR A 35 -0.83 -16.94 -3.74
N LEU A 36 -1.04 -16.03 -2.77
CA LEU A 36 -2.08 -16.23 -1.77
C LEU A 36 -3.49 -16.15 -2.39
N PRO A 37 -3.86 -15.13 -3.19
CA PRO A 37 -5.13 -15.14 -3.90
C PRO A 37 -5.29 -16.34 -4.84
N PHE A 38 -4.21 -16.75 -5.53
CA PHE A 38 -4.26 -17.93 -6.41
C PHE A 38 -4.52 -19.23 -5.65
N GLN A 39 -3.89 -19.46 -4.50
CA GLN A 39 -4.17 -20.62 -3.64
C GLN A 39 -5.59 -20.57 -3.06
N MET A 40 -6.10 -19.37 -2.77
CA MET A 40 -7.47 -19.20 -2.30
C MET A 40 -8.50 -19.54 -3.38
N MET A 41 -8.24 -19.18 -4.64
CA MET A 41 -9.10 -19.52 -5.78
C MET A 41 -9.07 -21.02 -6.13
N THR A 42 -7.93 -21.70 -5.91
CA THR A 42 -7.74 -23.08 -6.38
C THR A 42 -8.00 -24.16 -5.31
N LYS A 43 -7.70 -23.91 -4.04
CA LYS A 43 -7.75 -24.94 -2.99
C LYS A 43 -8.79 -24.72 -1.91
N HIS A 44 -9.28 -23.49 -1.72
CA HIS A 44 -10.20 -23.18 -0.64
C HIS A 44 -11.61 -22.98 -1.18
N GLN A 45 -12.57 -23.79 -0.71
CA GLN A 45 -13.99 -23.51 -0.88
C GLN A 45 -14.37 -22.33 0.02
N ASN A 46 -14.09 -21.12 -0.45
CA ASN A 46 -14.44 -19.90 0.28
C ASN A 46 -15.97 -19.71 0.18
N GLN A 47 -16.71 -20.08 1.23
CA GLN A 47 -18.10 -19.66 1.34
C GLN A 47 -18.14 -18.13 1.53
N HIS A 48 -18.95 -17.43 0.73
CA HIS A 48 -19.08 -15.96 0.73
C HIS A 48 -19.31 -15.37 2.14
N GLU A 49 -19.92 -16.12 3.06
CA GLU A 49 -20.17 -15.70 4.43
C GLU A 49 -18.90 -15.53 5.28
N THR A 50 -17.83 -16.26 4.95
CA THR A 50 -16.55 -16.26 5.69
C THR A 50 -15.54 -15.22 5.20
N MET A 51 -15.89 -14.42 4.20
CA MET A 51 -14.96 -13.44 3.64
C MET A 51 -14.65 -12.33 4.65
N THR A 52 -13.43 -12.31 5.17
CA THR A 52 -12.95 -11.35 6.17
C THR A 52 -12.05 -10.30 5.52
N ALA A 53 -11.90 -9.15 6.18
CA ALA A 53 -10.98 -8.10 5.74
C ALA A 53 -9.51 -8.58 5.64
N VAL A 54 -9.17 -9.70 6.28
CA VAL A 54 -7.87 -10.41 6.22
C VAL A 54 -7.39 -10.66 4.78
N TRP A 55 -8.31 -10.75 3.82
CA TRP A 55 -8.00 -10.87 2.39
C TRP A 55 -7.17 -9.68 1.85
N LEU A 56 -7.19 -8.54 2.53
CA LEU A 56 -6.37 -7.38 2.21
C LEU A 56 -4.90 -7.55 2.62
N LEU A 57 -4.57 -8.40 3.60
CA LEU A 57 -3.20 -8.51 4.11
C LEU A 57 -2.15 -8.84 3.03
N PRO A 58 -2.38 -9.82 2.13
CA PRO A 58 -1.42 -10.12 1.05
C PRO A 58 -1.33 -9.02 -0.01
N ILE A 59 -2.38 -8.21 -0.16
CA ILE A 59 -2.44 -7.17 -1.19
C ILE A 59 -1.70 -5.91 -0.69
N VAL A 60 -1.86 -5.63 0.61
CA VAL A 60 -1.22 -4.49 1.28
C VAL A 60 0.31 -4.59 1.20
N SER A 61 0.91 -5.78 1.18
CA SER A 61 2.37 -5.91 1.06
C SER A 61 2.92 -5.24 -0.20
N CYS A 62 2.26 -5.38 -1.35
CA CYS A 62 2.67 -4.69 -2.58
C CYS A 62 2.55 -3.16 -2.48
N ILE A 63 1.51 -2.67 -1.81
CA ILE A 63 1.30 -1.22 -1.61
C ILE A 63 2.38 -0.66 -0.69
N VAL A 64 2.74 -1.39 0.37
CA VAL A 64 3.80 -1.01 1.30
C VAL A 64 5.17 -1.05 0.61
N ALA A 65 5.45 -2.07 -0.21
CA ALA A 65 6.66 -2.15 -1.01
C ALA A 65 6.79 -0.99 -2.01
N ALA A 66 5.66 -0.54 -2.59
CA ALA A 66 5.63 0.65 -3.44
C ALA A 66 5.94 1.93 -2.66
N ALA A 67 5.34 2.10 -1.47
CA ALA A 67 5.60 3.23 -0.59
C ALA A 67 7.06 3.29 -0.14
N SER A 68 7.61 2.15 0.28
CA SER A 68 9.01 2.04 0.73
C SER A 68 9.99 2.31 -0.42
N GLY A 69 9.65 1.91 -1.64
CA GLY A 69 10.43 2.20 -2.85
C GLY A 69 10.56 3.71 -3.14
N GLY A 70 9.51 4.50 -2.88
CA GLY A 70 9.58 5.96 -2.96
C GLY A 70 10.49 6.61 -1.91
N VAL A 71 10.70 5.96 -0.76
CA VAL A 71 11.65 6.41 0.28
C VAL A 71 13.07 5.97 -0.06
N VAL A 72 13.23 4.76 -0.60
CA VAL A 72 14.51 4.25 -1.06
C VAL A 72 15.02 5.10 -2.23
N ALA A 73 14.18 5.40 -3.22
CA ALA A 73 14.54 6.24 -4.36
C ALA A 73 15.05 7.64 -3.95
N SER A 74 14.63 8.18 -2.80
CA SER A 74 15.08 9.51 -2.36
C SER A 74 16.51 9.55 -1.85
N VAL A 75 17.08 8.41 -1.48
CA VAL A 75 18.45 8.32 -0.93
C VAL A 75 19.45 7.69 -1.89
N LEU A 76 19.00 7.19 -3.04
CA LEU A 76 19.90 6.59 -4.01
C LEU A 76 20.75 7.67 -4.71
N PRO A 77 22.09 7.50 -4.74
CA PRO A 77 22.97 8.47 -5.38
C PRO A 77 22.98 8.37 -6.91
N ASP A 78 22.66 7.19 -7.48
CA ASP A 78 22.56 7.01 -8.94
C ASP A 78 21.12 7.27 -9.43
N PRO A 79 20.91 8.30 -10.29
CA PRO A 79 19.60 8.59 -10.87
C PRO A 79 18.99 7.43 -11.65
N ASN A 80 19.79 6.56 -12.26
CA ASN A 80 19.27 5.41 -13.02
C ASN A 80 18.66 4.36 -12.10
N HIS A 81 19.34 4.02 -11.00
CA HIS A 81 18.78 3.11 -10.01
C HIS A 81 17.56 3.72 -9.30
N ALA A 82 17.55 5.02 -9.04
CA ALA A 82 16.37 5.71 -8.50
C ALA A 82 15.18 5.63 -9.48
N LEU A 83 15.42 5.81 -10.78
CA LEU A 83 14.40 5.66 -11.81
C LEU A 83 13.82 4.25 -11.85
N ILE A 84 14.65 3.21 -11.87
CA ILE A 84 14.18 1.81 -11.89
C ILE A 84 13.30 1.56 -10.65
N THR A 85 13.76 2.02 -9.48
CA THR A 85 13.01 1.89 -8.23
C THR A 85 11.64 2.58 -8.30
N ILE A 86 11.57 3.80 -8.85
CA ILE A 86 10.31 4.55 -9.02
C ILE A 86 9.36 3.81 -9.98
N VAL A 87 9.86 3.36 -11.15
CA VAL A 87 9.06 2.65 -12.14
C VAL A 87 8.51 1.34 -11.57
N THR A 88 9.36 0.54 -10.95
CA THR A 88 8.94 -0.70 -10.29
C THR A 88 7.94 -0.43 -9.16
N SER A 89 8.11 0.65 -8.39
CA SER A 89 7.16 1.04 -7.35
C SER A 89 5.80 1.43 -7.90
N TYR A 90 5.75 2.13 -9.05
CA TYR A 90 4.47 2.41 -9.74
C TYR A 90 3.78 1.13 -10.23
N VAL A 91 4.53 0.14 -10.71
CA VAL A 91 3.97 -1.17 -11.08
C VAL A 91 3.38 -1.88 -9.86
N LEU A 92 4.10 -1.91 -8.74
CA LEU A 92 3.62 -2.52 -7.48
C LEU A 92 2.37 -1.82 -6.94
N TRP A 93 2.35 -0.48 -7.01
CA TRP A 93 1.19 0.32 -6.65
C TRP A 93 -0.02 0.01 -7.54
N GLY A 94 0.21 -0.10 -8.86
CA GLY A 94 -0.81 -0.46 -9.85
C GLY A 94 -1.32 -1.89 -9.72
N MET A 95 -0.52 -2.81 -9.16
CA MET A 95 -0.99 -4.16 -8.81
C MET A 95 -1.82 -4.15 -7.52
N GLY A 96 -1.36 -3.40 -6.50
CA GLY A 96 -1.95 -3.42 -5.17
C GLY A 96 -3.28 -2.67 -5.05
N ILE A 97 -3.34 -1.42 -5.53
CA ILE A 97 -4.49 -0.54 -5.29
C ILE A 97 -5.77 -1.02 -5.98
N PRO A 98 -5.77 -1.34 -7.29
CA PRO A 98 -6.98 -1.84 -7.94
C PRO A 98 -7.49 -3.14 -7.30
N LEU A 99 -6.57 -4.05 -6.95
CA LEU A 99 -6.94 -5.31 -6.29
C LEU A 99 -7.52 -5.06 -4.88
N ALA A 100 -6.96 -4.11 -4.13
CA ALA A 100 -7.51 -3.70 -2.84
C ALA A 100 -8.92 -3.11 -2.98
N LEU A 101 -9.18 -2.28 -4.00
CA LEU A 101 -10.51 -1.70 -4.26
C LEU A 101 -11.56 -2.77 -4.61
N VAL A 102 -11.18 -3.80 -5.37
CA VAL A 102 -12.07 -4.94 -5.66
C VAL A 102 -12.47 -5.65 -4.36
N VAL A 103 -11.48 -5.98 -3.51
CA VAL A 103 -11.73 -6.64 -2.23
C VAL A 103 -12.56 -5.75 -1.30
N LEU A 104 -12.30 -4.45 -1.25
CA LEU A 104 -13.08 -3.48 -0.47
C LEU A 104 -14.53 -3.39 -0.93
N THR A 105 -14.78 -3.44 -2.23
CA THR A 105 -16.14 -3.41 -2.78
C THR A 105 -16.93 -4.66 -2.37
N ILE A 106 -16.31 -5.83 -2.48
CA ILE A 106 -16.93 -7.10 -2.04
C ILE A 106 -17.14 -7.10 -0.52
N TYR A 107 -16.18 -6.59 0.24
CA TYR A 107 -16.30 -6.47 1.69
C TYR A 107 -17.43 -5.53 2.11
N PHE A 108 -17.57 -4.37 1.45
CA PHE A 108 -18.69 -3.45 1.66
C PHE A 108 -20.03 -4.11 1.36
N HIS A 109 -20.13 -4.84 0.24
CA HIS A 109 -21.32 -5.60 -0.10
C HIS A 109 -21.68 -6.65 0.96
N ARG A 110 -20.69 -7.38 1.47
CA ARG A 110 -20.89 -8.34 2.57
C ARG A 110 -21.41 -7.65 3.83
N LEU A 111 -20.82 -6.52 4.22
CA LEU A 111 -21.26 -5.73 5.38
C LEU A 111 -22.72 -5.26 5.24
N ALA A 112 -23.13 -4.92 4.02
CA ALA A 112 -24.51 -4.50 3.73
C ALA A 112 -25.53 -5.64 3.87
N ILE A 113 -25.16 -6.87 3.50
CA ILE A 113 -26.08 -8.03 3.49
C ILE A 113 -26.05 -8.82 4.81
N HIS A 114 -24.86 -9.11 5.35
CA HIS A 114 -24.68 -10.09 6.43
C HIS A 114 -24.47 -9.47 7.83
N LYS A 115 -24.78 -8.17 7.99
CA LYS A 115 -24.58 -7.36 9.22
C LYS A 115 -23.09 -7.25 9.62
N LEU A 116 -22.81 -6.38 10.59
CA LEU A 116 -21.44 -6.13 11.08
C LEU A 116 -20.79 -7.44 11.60
N PRO A 117 -19.46 -7.61 11.40
CA PRO A 117 -18.75 -8.81 11.85
C PRO A 117 -18.94 -9.11 13.36
N PRO A 118 -18.76 -10.39 13.77
CA PRO A 118 -18.73 -10.77 15.18
C PRO A 118 -17.71 -9.95 15.99
N GLN A 119 -17.95 -9.78 17.29
CA GLN A 119 -17.15 -8.91 18.16
C GLN A 119 -15.64 -9.21 18.15
N GLU A 120 -15.26 -10.48 17.91
CA GLU A 120 -13.86 -10.94 17.86
C GLU A 120 -13.06 -10.35 16.70
N VAL A 121 -13.73 -9.94 15.61
CA VAL A 121 -13.10 -9.39 14.40
C VAL A 121 -13.53 -7.95 14.13
N ILE A 122 -14.13 -7.25 15.10
CA ILE A 122 -14.63 -5.87 14.90
C ILE A 122 -13.49 -4.90 14.55
N VAL A 123 -12.27 -5.18 15.03
CA VAL A 123 -11.07 -4.38 14.73
C VAL A 123 -10.64 -4.54 13.28
N SER A 124 -11.03 -5.63 12.60
CA SER A 124 -10.77 -5.81 11.17
C SER A 124 -11.53 -4.81 10.29
N VAL A 125 -12.47 -4.04 10.85
CA VAL A 125 -13.12 -2.91 10.15
C VAL A 125 -12.16 -1.74 9.94
N PHE A 126 -11.04 -1.67 10.67
CA PHE A 126 -9.95 -0.72 10.42
C PHE A 126 -8.99 -1.16 9.32
N LEU A 127 -8.95 -2.45 8.96
CA LEU A 127 -8.03 -2.98 7.95
C LEU A 127 -8.11 -2.25 6.59
N PRO A 128 -9.29 -1.84 6.09
CA PRO A 128 -9.43 -0.98 4.93
C PRO A 128 -8.65 0.34 4.95
N LEU A 129 -8.39 0.92 6.14
CA LEU A 129 -7.64 2.17 6.25
C LEU A 129 -6.17 1.99 5.85
N GLY A 130 -5.62 0.79 6.04
CA GLY A 130 -4.26 0.44 5.66
C GLY A 130 -3.96 0.69 4.18
N PRO A 131 -4.58 -0.05 3.24
CA PRO A 131 -4.33 0.11 1.81
C PRO A 131 -4.69 1.51 1.29
N LEU A 132 -5.69 2.17 1.86
CA LEU A 132 -6.09 3.52 1.43
C LEU A 132 -5.06 4.58 1.87
N GLY A 133 -4.63 4.54 3.14
CA GLY A 133 -3.60 5.43 3.67
C GLY A 133 -2.26 5.21 3.01
N GLN A 134 -1.80 3.96 2.95
CA GLN A 134 -0.50 3.62 2.36
C GLN A 134 -0.49 3.78 0.85
N GLY A 135 -1.63 3.54 0.20
CA GLY A 135 -1.83 3.84 -1.22
C GLY A 135 -1.69 5.31 -1.55
N GLY A 136 -2.31 6.18 -0.75
CA GLY A 136 -2.21 7.64 -0.89
C GLY A 136 -0.80 8.13 -0.62
N TYR A 137 -0.17 7.65 0.46
CA TYR A 137 1.22 7.97 0.79
C TYR A 137 2.19 7.55 -0.33
N ALA A 138 2.05 6.33 -0.85
CA ALA A 138 2.85 5.83 -1.98
C ALA A 138 2.70 6.73 -3.22
N ALA A 139 1.46 7.08 -3.60
CA ALA A 139 1.21 7.92 -4.77
C ALA A 139 1.89 9.29 -4.66
N MET A 140 1.77 9.94 -3.50
CA MET A 140 2.39 11.25 -3.25
C MET A 140 3.92 11.17 -3.21
N GLN A 141 4.46 10.15 -2.53
CA GLN A 141 5.90 9.95 -2.40
C GLN A 141 6.53 9.68 -3.77
N LEU A 142 5.92 8.82 -4.58
CA LEU A 142 6.41 8.51 -5.93
C LEU A 142 6.32 9.72 -6.85
N GLY A 143 5.23 10.51 -6.79
CA GLY A 143 5.13 11.76 -7.54
C GLY A 143 6.21 12.78 -7.16
N THR A 144 6.53 12.89 -5.86
CA THR A 144 7.60 13.77 -5.36
C THR A 144 8.98 13.33 -5.86
N GLN A 145 9.25 12.03 -5.92
CA GLN A 145 10.52 11.54 -6.47
C GLN A 145 10.58 11.66 -8.01
N ALA A 146 9.46 11.42 -8.70
CA ALA A 146 9.38 11.58 -10.14
C ALA A 146 9.72 13.02 -10.57
N LEU A 147 9.23 14.02 -9.84
CA LEU A 147 9.55 15.43 -10.07
C LEU A 147 11.06 15.73 -9.99
N LYS A 148 11.80 15.03 -9.12
CA LYS A 148 13.23 15.24 -8.91
C LYS A 148 14.11 14.43 -9.88
N ILE A 149 13.75 13.18 -10.14
CA ILE A 149 14.60 12.22 -10.85
C ILE A 149 14.40 12.28 -12.36
N PHE A 150 13.18 12.49 -12.85
CA PHE A 150 12.91 12.46 -14.30
C PHE A 150 13.64 13.55 -15.10
N PRO A 151 13.80 14.80 -14.59
CA PRO A 151 14.61 15.80 -15.26
C PRO A 151 16.10 15.43 -15.35
N GLN A 152 16.61 14.61 -14.41
CA GLN A 152 18.02 14.21 -14.35
C GLN A 152 18.32 13.08 -15.34
N THR A 153 17.41 12.11 -15.47
CA THR A 153 17.60 10.96 -16.37
C THR A 153 17.23 11.25 -17.82
N LYS A 154 16.42 12.30 -18.09
CA LYS A 154 15.93 12.67 -19.44
C LYS A 154 15.24 11.53 -20.21
N THR A 155 14.77 10.52 -19.49
CA THR A 155 14.14 9.31 -20.05
C THR A 155 12.70 9.54 -20.50
N LEU A 156 12.01 10.49 -19.88
CA LEU A 156 10.61 10.83 -20.12
C LEU A 156 10.48 12.29 -20.53
N HIS A 157 9.30 12.64 -21.05
CA HIS A 157 8.98 14.02 -21.40
C HIS A 157 9.19 14.95 -20.18
N PRO A 158 9.75 16.16 -20.35
CA PRO A 158 10.12 17.05 -19.23
C PRO A 158 8.98 17.32 -18.24
N VAL A 159 7.75 17.38 -18.74
CA VAL A 159 6.52 17.66 -17.97
C VAL A 159 6.01 16.42 -17.19
N ALA A 160 6.53 15.23 -17.45
CA ALA A 160 6.03 13.99 -16.84
C ALA A 160 6.15 14.00 -15.31
N GLY A 161 7.23 14.57 -14.75
CA GLY A 161 7.43 14.67 -13.31
C GLY A 161 6.37 15.54 -12.62
N GLU A 162 6.04 16.69 -13.21
CA GLU A 162 5.00 17.60 -12.71
C GLU A 162 3.62 16.96 -12.77
N VAL A 163 3.30 16.28 -13.88
CA VAL A 163 2.03 15.58 -14.05
C VAL A 163 1.87 14.48 -13.01
N LEU A 164 2.89 13.65 -12.80
CA LEU A 164 2.83 12.58 -11.79
C LEU A 164 2.75 13.11 -10.36
N TYR A 165 3.37 14.25 -10.07
CA TYR A 165 3.23 14.91 -8.77
C TYR A 165 1.79 15.39 -8.52
N VAL A 166 1.19 16.10 -9.49
CA VAL A 166 -0.18 16.58 -9.37
C VAL A 166 -1.17 15.41 -9.30
N LEU A 167 -1.00 14.39 -10.14
CA LEU A 167 -1.80 13.17 -10.09
C LEU A 167 -1.65 12.47 -8.75
N GLY A 168 -0.42 12.32 -8.25
CA GLY A 168 -0.14 11.72 -6.95
C GLY A 168 -0.87 12.44 -5.80
N LEU A 169 -0.88 13.78 -5.82
CA LEU A 169 -1.61 14.60 -4.85
C LEU A 169 -3.12 14.38 -4.94
N VAL A 170 -3.70 14.44 -6.15
CA VAL A 170 -5.14 14.23 -6.36
C VAL A 170 -5.54 12.83 -5.92
N THR A 171 -4.78 11.80 -6.32
CA THR A 171 -5.02 10.41 -5.91
C THR A 171 -4.92 10.24 -4.39
N ALA A 172 -3.92 10.86 -3.75
CA ALA A 172 -3.78 10.80 -2.30
C ALA A 172 -4.98 11.45 -1.58
N MET A 173 -5.47 12.60 -2.05
CA MET A 173 -6.66 13.25 -1.48
C MET A 173 -7.92 12.39 -1.65
N VAL A 174 -8.11 11.77 -2.82
CA VAL A 174 -9.24 10.88 -3.07
C VAL A 174 -9.20 9.65 -2.16
N LEU A 175 -8.05 8.99 -2.06
CA LEU A 175 -7.87 7.81 -1.21
C LEU A 175 -8.03 8.16 0.28
N TRP A 176 -7.55 9.34 0.69
CA TRP A 176 -7.73 9.84 2.05
C TRP A 176 -9.20 10.12 2.37
N GLY A 177 -9.92 10.81 1.48
CA GLY A 177 -11.35 11.05 1.61
C GLY A 177 -12.16 9.76 1.70
N PHE A 178 -11.83 8.76 0.88
CA PHE A 178 -12.44 7.43 0.97
C PHE A 178 -12.06 6.70 2.28
N GLY A 179 -10.83 6.88 2.76
CA GLY A 179 -10.40 6.40 4.07
C GLY A 179 -11.25 6.95 5.21
N LEU A 180 -11.64 8.23 5.18
CA LEU A 180 -12.50 8.82 6.21
C LEU A 180 -13.88 8.14 6.30
N VAL A 181 -14.44 7.68 5.18
CA VAL A 181 -15.70 6.90 5.18
C VAL A 181 -15.53 5.59 5.95
N TRP A 182 -14.43 4.87 5.71
CA TRP A 182 -14.13 3.64 6.44
C TRP A 182 -13.81 3.90 7.91
N LEU A 183 -13.14 5.01 8.22
CA LEU A 183 -12.90 5.43 9.60
C LEU A 183 -14.22 5.66 10.33
N PHE A 184 -15.17 6.36 9.69
CA PHE A 184 -16.50 6.57 10.25
C PHE A 184 -17.21 5.24 10.52
N PHE A 185 -17.21 4.30 9.57
CA PHE A 185 -17.80 2.97 9.77
C PHE A 185 -17.11 2.18 10.90
N ALA A 186 -15.79 2.28 11.00
CA ALA A 186 -15.03 1.60 12.04
C ALA A 186 -15.35 2.16 13.43
N VAL A 187 -15.37 3.48 13.58
CA VAL A 187 -15.73 4.17 14.83
C VAL A 187 -17.19 3.93 15.21
N ALA A 188 -18.13 4.00 14.27
CA ALA A 188 -19.54 3.73 14.50
C ALA A 188 -19.80 2.27 14.90
N SER A 189 -19.04 1.33 14.33
CA SER A 189 -19.14 -0.09 14.69
C SER A 189 -18.63 -0.36 16.12
N ILE A 190 -17.55 0.32 16.52
CA ILE A 190 -17.00 0.26 17.87
C ILE A 190 -17.94 0.89 18.89
N SER A 191 -18.56 2.04 18.60
CA SER A 191 -19.40 2.76 19.56
C SER A 191 -20.69 2.02 19.93
N GLN A 192 -21.18 1.14 19.05
CA GLN A 192 -22.39 0.36 19.27
C GLN A 192 -22.18 -0.92 20.09
N ARG A 193 -20.94 -1.33 20.39
CA ARG A 193 -20.66 -2.60 21.07
C ARG A 193 -19.55 -2.46 22.10
N LYS A 194 -19.81 -2.89 23.35
CA LYS A 194 -18.74 -3.12 24.33
C LYS A 194 -17.98 -4.39 23.92
N PHE A 195 -16.67 -4.32 23.72
CA PHE A 195 -15.83 -5.48 23.44
C PHE A 195 -14.57 -5.46 24.34
N PRO A 196 -14.08 -6.63 24.76
CA PRO A 196 -12.83 -6.74 25.51
C PRO A 196 -11.62 -6.47 24.60
N PHE A 197 -10.51 -6.04 25.21
CA PHE A 197 -9.23 -5.90 24.51
C PHE A 197 -8.80 -7.24 23.90
N ASN A 198 -8.29 -7.21 22.67
CA ASN A 198 -7.93 -8.35 21.83
C ASN A 198 -6.56 -8.06 21.19
N MET A 199 -5.74 -9.09 20.96
CA MET A 199 -4.50 -9.06 20.18
C MET A 199 -4.63 -8.48 18.75
N GLY A 200 -5.85 -8.32 18.23
CA GLY A 200 -6.13 -7.71 16.92
C GLY A 200 -6.10 -6.17 16.89
N TRP A 201 -5.90 -5.50 18.04
CA TRP A 201 -5.53 -4.08 18.12
C TRP A 201 -4.11 -3.85 17.60
#